data_AF-A0A2D2M5I9-F1
#
_entry.id   AF-A0A2D2M5I9-F1
#
_cell.length_a   1.000
_cell.length_b   1.000
_cell.length_c   1.000
_cell.angle_alpha   90.00
_cell.angle_beta   90.00
_cell.angle_gamma   90.00
#
_symmetry.space_group_name_H-M   'P 1'
#
loop_
_entity.id
_entity.type
_entity.pdbx_description
1 polymer ?
#
loop_
_entity_poly.entity_id
_entity_poly.type
_entity_poly.pdbx_seq_one_letter_code
_entity_poly.pdbx_strand_id
1 'polypeptide(L)'
;MDTNKITALKARDIARAKDPAFAVDTILAGVAKAAEAGKYEYTIRDYGFGTSCYCNEKDYPELCKAILKELRGLGYRCTVRAVERQFVDMWLEVRWDEVAP
;
A
#
# COMPACT_ATOMS: atom_id res chain seq x y z
N MET A 1 -27.85 -2.36 -19.08
CA MET A 1 -28.13 -3.07 -17.81
C MET A 1 -27.00 -4.06 -17.60
N ASP A 2 -25.85 -3.56 -17.16
CA ASP A 2 -24.64 -4.35 -17.01
C ASP A 2 -24.75 -5.19 -15.75
N THR A 3 -25.09 -6.46 -15.93
CA THR A 3 -25.15 -7.40 -14.82
C THR A 3 -23.70 -7.74 -14.46
N ASN A 4 -23.12 -6.93 -13.59
CA ASN A 4 -21.78 -7.09 -13.03
C ASN A 4 -21.77 -8.31 -12.08
N LYS A 5 -22.04 -9.51 -12.63
CA LYS A 5 -22.02 -10.77 -11.89
C LYS A 5 -20.57 -11.08 -11.54
N ILE A 6 -20.13 -10.57 -10.39
CA ILE A 6 -18.88 -11.01 -9.78
C ILE A 6 -19.05 -12.48 -9.38
N THR A 7 -18.11 -13.33 -9.79
CA THR A 7 -18.07 -14.72 -9.32
C THR A 7 -17.75 -14.73 -7.82
N ALA A 8 -18.14 -15.79 -7.09
CA ALA A 8 -17.82 -15.92 -5.67
C ALA A 8 -16.31 -15.81 -5.39
N LEU A 9 -15.47 -16.26 -6.34
CA LEU A 9 -14.02 -16.04 -6.35
C LEU A 9 -13.67 -14.55 -6.41
N LYS A 10 -14.19 -13.80 -7.39
CA LYS A 10 -13.98 -12.33 -7.46
C LYS A 10 -14.50 -11.60 -6.23
N ALA A 11 -15.65 -11.99 -5.69
CA ALA A 11 -16.19 -11.40 -4.46
C ALA A 11 -15.29 -11.68 -3.25
N ARG A 12 -14.74 -12.89 -3.16
CA ARG A 12 -13.77 -13.27 -2.12
C ARG A 12 -12.45 -12.53 -2.27
N ASP A 13 -11.95 -12.35 -3.50
CA ASP A 13 -10.75 -11.56 -3.78
C ASP A 13 -10.96 -10.07 -3.45
N ILE A 14 -12.14 -9.51 -3.72
CA ILE A 14 -12.50 -8.13 -3.31
C ILE A 14 -12.57 -8.01 -1.78
N ALA A 15 -13.15 -9.01 -1.10
CA ALA A 15 -13.18 -9.03 0.35
C ALA A 15 -11.77 -9.20 0.95
N ARG A 16 -10.92 -10.04 0.35
CA ARG A 16 -9.51 -10.22 0.71
C ARG A 16 -8.64 -9.02 0.36
N ALA A 17 -9.02 -8.19 -0.60
CA ALA A 17 -8.30 -6.93 -0.86
C ALA A 17 -8.42 -5.94 0.32
N LYS A 18 -9.38 -6.15 1.22
CA LYS A 18 -9.47 -5.46 2.52
C LYS A 18 -8.71 -6.17 3.63
N ASP A 19 -8.08 -7.30 3.35
CA ASP A 19 -7.24 -8.02 4.29
C ASP A 19 -5.81 -7.42 4.26
N PRO A 20 -5.27 -6.98 5.40
CA PRO A 20 -3.95 -6.36 5.44
C PRO A 20 -2.84 -7.32 5.02
N ALA A 21 -2.95 -8.62 5.28
CA ALA A 21 -1.90 -9.58 4.91
C ALA A 21 -1.84 -9.77 3.39
N PHE A 22 -3.00 -9.81 2.71
CA PHE A 22 -3.05 -9.88 1.25
C PHE A 22 -2.51 -8.59 0.59
N ALA A 23 -2.83 -7.42 1.16
CA ALA A 23 -2.29 -6.15 0.70
C ALA A 23 -0.77 -6.09 0.86
N VAL A 24 -0.24 -6.54 1.99
CA VAL A 24 1.21 -6.64 2.24
C VAL A 24 1.87 -7.59 1.24
N ASP A 25 1.33 -8.78 1.02
CA ASP A 25 1.87 -9.76 0.05
C ASP A 25 1.96 -9.16 -1.37
N THR A 26 0.92 -8.45 -1.80
CA THR A 26 0.90 -7.76 -3.09
C THR A 26 1.96 -6.66 -3.17
N ILE A 27 2.14 -5.90 -2.10
CA ILE A 27 3.18 -4.86 -2.00
C ILE A 27 4.56 -5.49 -2.07
N LEU A 28 4.80 -6.59 -1.35
CA LEU A 28 6.07 -7.32 -1.36
C LEU A 28 6.39 -7.89 -2.75
N ALA A 29 5.39 -8.40 -3.47
CA ALA A 29 5.58 -8.82 -4.86
C ALA A 29 5.99 -7.65 -5.78
N GLY A 30 5.45 -6.45 -5.54
CA GLY A 30 5.87 -5.21 -6.22
C GLY A 30 7.28 -4.77 -5.86
N VAL A 31 7.63 -4.83 -4.57
CA VAL A 31 8.99 -4.57 -4.05
C VAL A 31 10.00 -5.53 -4.68
N ALA A 32 9.70 -6.83 -4.74
CA ALA A 32 10.58 -7.83 -5.36
C ALA A 32 10.87 -7.49 -6.82
N LYS A 33 9.84 -7.17 -7.61
CA LYS A 33 10.01 -6.73 -9.01
C LYS A 33 10.82 -5.45 -9.14
N ALA A 34 10.61 -4.49 -8.23
CA ALA A 34 11.37 -3.25 -8.22
C ALA A 34 12.85 -3.49 -7.86
N ALA A 35 13.12 -4.39 -6.91
CA ALA A 35 14.46 -4.82 -6.54
C ALA A 35 15.17 -5.57 -7.67
N GLU A 36 14.46 -6.45 -8.40
CA GLU A 36 14.97 -7.11 -9.63
C GLU A 36 15.35 -6.08 -10.71
N ALA A 37 14.62 -4.96 -10.77
CA ALA A 37 14.94 -3.84 -11.66
C ALA A 37 16.06 -2.92 -11.13
N GLY A 38 16.70 -3.26 -10.01
CA GLY A 38 17.78 -2.48 -9.39
C GLY A 38 17.32 -1.22 -8.67
N LYS A 39 16.03 -1.11 -8.33
CA LYS A 39 15.50 0.00 -7.53
C LYS A 39 15.63 -0.30 -6.03
N TYR A 40 15.56 0.75 -5.23
CA TYR A 40 15.55 0.67 -3.76
C TYR A 40 14.27 1.24 -3.14
N GLU A 41 13.30 1.58 -3.99
CA GLU A 41 12.02 2.13 -3.58
C GLU A 41 10.88 1.58 -4.44
N TYR A 42 9.70 1.47 -3.82
CA TYR A 42 8.45 1.10 -4.45
C TYR A 42 7.32 1.98 -3.93
N THR A 43 6.50 2.52 -4.84
CA THR A 43 5.43 3.46 -4.51
C THR A 43 4.05 2.84 -4.78
N ILE A 44 3.12 2.98 -3.84
CA ILE A 44 1.76 2.42 -3.92
C ILE A 44 0.71 3.51 -3.66
N ARG A 45 -0.31 3.58 -4.50
CA ARG A 45 -1.48 4.47 -4.33
C ARG A 45 -2.75 3.73 -3.91
N ASP A 46 -2.75 2.41 -4.03
CA ASP A 46 -3.85 1.53 -3.65
C ASP A 46 -4.08 1.44 -2.13
N TYR A 47 -5.08 0.66 -1.72
CA TYR A 47 -5.41 0.35 -0.32
C TYR A 47 -5.75 1.56 0.57
N GLY A 48 -6.04 2.72 -0.04
CA GLY A 48 -6.37 3.96 0.67
C GLY A 48 -5.21 4.95 0.77
N PHE A 49 -3.99 4.58 0.34
CA PHE A 49 -2.83 5.47 0.39
C PHE A 49 -2.94 6.67 -0.56
N GLY A 50 -3.72 6.57 -1.63
CA GLY A 50 -3.96 7.65 -2.59
C GLY A 50 -5.06 8.63 -2.21
N THR A 51 -5.84 8.38 -1.16
CA THR A 51 -7.05 9.19 -0.85
C THR A 51 -7.29 9.45 0.63
N SER A 52 -6.86 8.54 1.51
CA SER A 52 -7.32 8.48 2.91
C SER A 52 -6.19 8.58 3.94
N CYS A 53 -4.93 8.60 3.50
CA CYS A 53 -3.74 8.69 4.38
C CYS A 53 -3.16 10.11 4.39
N TYR A 54 -3.97 11.11 4.75
CA TYR A 54 -3.56 12.51 4.78
C TYR A 54 -3.17 12.96 6.19
N CYS A 55 -2.16 13.83 6.31
CA CYS A 55 -1.62 14.41 7.54
C CYS A 55 -1.01 13.46 8.58
N ASN A 56 -1.79 12.64 9.29
CA ASN A 56 -1.33 11.96 10.50
C ASN A 56 -1.62 10.46 10.48
N GLU A 57 -0.62 9.64 10.82
CA GLU A 57 -0.77 8.18 10.90
C GLU A 57 -1.87 7.73 11.86
N LYS A 58 -2.19 8.55 12.87
CA LYS A 58 -3.26 8.29 13.85
C LYS A 58 -4.64 8.26 13.21
N ASP A 59 -4.84 8.99 12.12
CA ASP A 59 -6.12 9.11 11.42
C ASP A 59 -6.21 8.15 10.22
N TYR A 60 -5.13 7.42 9.92
CA TYR A 60 -5.13 6.49 8.79
C TYR A 60 -6.15 5.36 9.01
N PRO A 61 -6.74 4.84 7.91
CA PRO A 61 -7.55 3.64 7.96
C PRO A 61 -6.83 2.49 8.66
N GLU A 62 -7.56 1.65 9.40
CA GLU A 62 -6.97 0.52 10.11
C GLU A 62 -6.20 -0.43 9.18
N LEU A 63 -6.69 -0.61 7.96
CA LEU A 63 -6.00 -1.35 6.91
C LEU A 63 -4.61 -0.77 6.61
N CYS A 64 -4.51 0.55 6.41
CA CYS A 64 -3.25 1.22 6.11
C CYS A 64 -2.27 1.12 7.30
N LYS A 65 -2.77 1.28 8.53
CA LYS A 65 -1.96 1.11 9.75
C LYS A 65 -1.41 -0.32 9.87
N ALA A 66 -2.24 -1.33 9.60
CA ALA A 66 -1.82 -2.72 9.62
C ALA A 66 -0.75 -2.99 8.54
N ILE A 67 -0.95 -2.52 7.31
CA ILE A 67 0.05 -2.62 6.23
C ILE A 67 1.37 -1.97 6.65
N LEU A 68 1.34 -0.74 7.16
CA LEU A 68 2.53 -0.02 7.61
C LEU A 68 3.25 -0.77 8.74
N LYS A 69 2.51 -1.32 9.70
CA LYS A 69 3.06 -2.09 10.82
C LYS A 69 3.78 -3.35 10.34
N GLU A 70 3.16 -4.11 9.44
CA GLU A 70 3.75 -5.33 8.88
C GLU A 70 5.01 -5.00 8.07
N LEU A 71 4.94 -4.03 7.16
CA LEU A 71 6.11 -3.63 6.35
C LEU A 71 7.27 -3.11 7.21
N ARG A 72 6.99 -2.30 8.24
CA ARG A 72 8.02 -1.85 9.20
C ARG A 72 8.59 -3.01 10.02
N GLY A 73 7.75 -3.98 10.40
CA GLY A 73 8.19 -5.19 11.09
C GLY A 73 9.15 -6.05 10.26
N LEU A 74 9.08 -5.94 8.92
CA LEU A 74 10.00 -6.59 7.98
C LEU A 74 11.28 -5.78 7.71
N GLY A 75 11.42 -4.59 8.32
CA GLY A 75 12.61 -3.73 8.16
C GLY A 75 12.51 -2.70 7.04
N TYR A 76 11.36 -2.56 6.37
CA TYR A 76 11.16 -1.52 5.35
C TYR A 76 10.93 -0.15 5.97
N ARG A 77 11.48 0.89 5.32
CA ARG A 77 11.16 2.28 5.64
C ARG A 77 9.91 2.69 4.88
N CYS A 78 8.79 2.85 5.59
CA CYS A 78 7.50 3.21 5.01
C CYS A 78 7.11 4.66 5.32
N THR A 79 7.01 5.49 4.27
CA THR A 79 6.63 6.91 4.37
C THR A 79 5.41 7.18 3.50
N VAL A 80 4.34 7.72 4.08
CA VAL A 80 3.25 8.24 3.26
C VAL A 80 3.61 9.66 2.82
N ARG A 81 3.65 9.88 1.50
CA ARG A 81 3.89 11.18 0.89
C ARG A 81 2.55 11.76 0.46
N ALA A 82 2.39 13.06 0.72
CA ALA A 82 1.30 13.86 0.20
C ALA A 82 1.91 15.11 -0.42
N VAL A 83 1.60 15.38 -1.69
CA VAL A 83 2.03 16.58 -2.40
C VAL A 83 0.80 17.34 -2.83
N GLU A 84 0.61 18.51 -2.23
CA GLU A 84 -0.49 19.40 -2.53
C GLU A 84 -0.08 20.34 -3.66
N ARG A 85 -0.64 20.12 -4.86
CA ARG A 85 -0.55 21.03 -6.01
C ARG A 85 -1.97 21.39 -6.46
N GLN A 86 -2.24 21.41 -7.76
CA GLN A 86 -3.59 21.66 -8.28
C GLN A 86 -4.56 20.52 -7.95
N PHE A 87 -4.02 19.32 -7.71
CA PHE A 87 -4.68 18.18 -7.07
C PHE A 87 -3.76 17.64 -5.98
N VAL A 88 -4.34 17.02 -4.94
CA VAL A 88 -3.56 16.34 -3.89
C VAL A 88 -3.15 14.97 -4.42
N ASP A 89 -1.84 14.75 -4.57
CA ASP A 89 -1.28 13.45 -4.95
C ASP A 89 -0.71 12.78 -3.69
N MET A 90 -1.22 11.61 -3.34
CA MET A 90 -0.80 10.84 -2.18
C MET A 90 -0.33 9.45 -2.57
N TRP A 91 0.70 8.95 -1.91
CA TRP A 91 1.20 7.60 -2.11
C TRP A 91 1.98 7.10 -0.89
N LEU A 92 2.00 5.79 -0.69
CA LEU A 92 2.95 5.11 0.17
C LEU A 92 4.26 4.92 -0.57
N GLU A 93 5.35 5.34 0.04
CA GLU A 93 6.72 5.09 -0.38
C GLU A 93 7.32 4.02 0.54
N VAL A 94 7.71 2.88 -0.02
CA VAL A 94 8.38 1.77 0.66
C VAL A 94 9.82 1.72 0.18
N ARG A 95 10.79 1.87 1.10
CA ARG A 95 12.21 1.84 0.76
C ARG A 95 12.99 0.77 1.53
N TRP A 96 14.07 0.29 0.93
CA TRP A 96 15.01 -0.70 1.47
C TRP A 96 16.48 -0.35 1.20
N ASP A 97 16.78 0.94 0.94
CA ASP A 97 18.13 1.48 0.75
C ASP A 97 18.95 1.55 2.06
N GLU A 98 18.28 1.65 3.21
CA GLU A 98 18.88 1.60 4.54
C GLU A 98 17.97 0.78 5.45
N VAL A 99 18.55 -0.17 6.20
CA VAL A 99 17.84 -0.81 7.31
C VAL A 99 17.53 0.29 8.33
N ALA A 100 16.25 0.50 8.64
CA ALA A 100 15.88 1.46 9.68
C ALA A 100 16.60 1.06 10.99
N PRO A 101 17.24 2.02 11.70
CA PRO A 101 18.01 1.73 12.91
C PRO A 101 17.16 1.17 14.05
#